data_AF-A0A6P3HJ07-F1
#
_entry.id   AF-A0A6P3HJ07-F1
#
_cell.length_a   1.000
_cell.length_b   1.000
_cell.length_c   1.000
_cell.angle_alpha   90.00
_cell.angle_beta   90.00
_cell.angle_gamma   90.00
#
_symmetry.space_group_name_H-M   'P 1'
#
loop_
_entity.id
_entity.type
_entity.pdbx_description
1 polymer ?
#
loop_
_entity_poly.entity_id
_entity_poly.type
_entity_poly.pdbx_seq_one_letter_code
_entity_poly.pdbx_strand_id
1 'polypeptide(L)'
;MAKGEMGGPETRLGFLDLLLIVWFTGTPGDAHSLSFDFTVDPQPRPGHPWCEIQSQVDGKVFLSYDCGHAKIIIPSVLGEEVKTIKAWETQIETLRDIRDWIKDHMHDFTLEKHMPRDPRTLQARMTCRCEDDRHVSGSWQFGLNGVMILHFDSENGHWRVDHPGGRWMKEKWENDRAVTNFLKKVSMGDCRGWLQDFMVRWKEILKTTASPTTVPPTVQPTAPPISHVTWIAPGVLVSFVIMGIVAWILYKKSFSWC
;
A
#
# COMPACT_ATOMS: atom_id res chain seq x y z
N MET A 1 51.14 -41.30 -27.06
CA MET A 1 51.11 -41.03 -25.61
C MET A 1 49.89 -40.17 -25.31
N ALA A 2 49.11 -40.57 -24.33
CA ALA A 2 47.79 -40.05 -23.97
C ALA A 2 47.84 -38.87 -23.00
N LYS A 3 46.78 -38.04 -23.01
CA LYS A 3 46.11 -37.31 -21.88
C LYS A 3 45.43 -36.07 -22.47
N GLY A 4 44.20 -35.70 -22.14
CA GLY A 4 43.22 -36.22 -21.19
C GLY A 4 42.05 -35.24 -21.19
N GLU A 5 40.83 -35.74 -21.06
CA GLU A 5 39.62 -34.95 -20.87
C GLU A 5 39.74 -33.99 -19.68
N MET A 6 39.12 -32.82 -19.79
CA MET A 6 38.75 -32.02 -18.63
C MET A 6 37.36 -31.45 -18.89
N GLY A 7 36.33 -32.29 -18.66
CA GLY A 7 34.96 -31.85 -18.53
C GLY A 7 34.84 -30.95 -17.31
N GLY A 8 34.51 -29.67 -17.53
CA GLY A 8 34.12 -28.76 -16.45
C GLY A 8 32.80 -29.23 -15.82
N PRO A 9 32.57 -28.97 -14.53
CA PRO A 9 31.32 -29.35 -13.91
C PRO A 9 30.20 -28.52 -14.53
N GLU A 10 29.35 -29.15 -15.34
CA GLU A 10 28.00 -28.64 -15.58
C GLU A 10 27.33 -28.57 -14.20
N THR A 11 27.22 -27.37 -13.64
CA THR A 11 26.35 -27.09 -12.50
C THR A 11 24.91 -27.29 -12.96
N ARG A 12 24.46 -28.55 -12.99
CA ARG A 12 23.06 -28.90 -13.11
C ARG A 12 22.40 -28.54 -11.79
N LEU A 13 21.83 -27.34 -11.72
CA LEU A 13 20.90 -26.97 -10.65
C LEU A 13 19.86 -28.09 -10.53
N GLY A 14 19.86 -28.81 -9.41
CA GLY A 14 18.91 -29.87 -9.17
C GLY A 14 17.50 -29.29 -9.02
N PHE A 15 16.48 -30.11 -9.26
CA PHE A 15 15.08 -29.74 -9.00
C PHE A 15 14.86 -29.28 -7.54
N LEU A 16 15.65 -29.82 -6.60
CA LEU A 16 15.69 -29.41 -5.20
C LEU A 16 16.33 -28.03 -4.98
N ASP A 17 17.37 -27.68 -5.75
CA ASP A 17 17.98 -26.34 -5.71
C ASP A 17 17.04 -25.29 -6.31
N LEU A 18 16.30 -25.65 -7.37
CA LEU A 18 15.25 -24.82 -7.95
C LEU A 18 14.09 -24.61 -6.96
N LEU A 19 13.69 -25.67 -6.24
CA LEU A 19 12.73 -25.59 -5.15
C LEU A 19 13.24 -24.67 -4.03
N LEU A 20 14.49 -24.82 -3.57
CA LEU A 20 15.04 -23.94 -2.53
C LEU A 20 15.07 -22.47 -2.98
N ILE A 21 15.40 -22.19 -4.24
CA ILE A 21 15.34 -20.82 -4.79
C ILE A 21 13.91 -20.28 -4.74
N VAL A 22 12.88 -21.09 -5.07
CA VAL A 22 11.47 -20.69 -4.99
C VAL A 22 11.02 -20.44 -3.53
N TRP A 23 11.61 -21.12 -2.55
CA TRP A 23 11.31 -20.90 -1.13
C TRP A 23 12.04 -19.68 -0.55
N PHE A 24 13.22 -19.32 -1.08
CA PHE A 24 13.99 -18.14 -0.65
C PHE A 24 13.67 -16.87 -1.45
N THR A 25 13.15 -16.98 -2.67
CA THR A 25 12.46 -15.87 -3.35
C THR A 25 11.03 -15.82 -2.84
N GLY A 26 10.87 -15.46 -1.56
CA GLY A 26 9.59 -14.91 -1.13
C GLY A 26 9.25 -13.79 -2.10
N THR A 27 8.16 -13.96 -2.86
CA THR A 27 7.55 -12.86 -3.60
C THR A 27 7.46 -11.67 -2.64
N PRO A 28 7.82 -10.44 -3.05
CA PRO A 28 7.57 -9.24 -2.24
C PRO A 28 6.14 -9.38 -1.73
N GLY A 29 5.96 -9.47 -0.40
CA GLY A 29 4.64 -9.79 0.15
C GLY A 29 3.63 -8.83 -0.45
N ASP A 30 2.47 -9.32 -0.91
CA ASP A 30 1.40 -8.49 -1.48
C ASP A 30 0.72 -7.60 -0.39
N ALA A 31 1.50 -7.13 0.58
CA ALA A 31 1.05 -6.24 1.64
C ALA A 31 0.75 -4.89 1.00
N HIS A 32 -0.53 -4.62 0.90
CA HIS A 32 -0.98 -3.37 0.33
C HIS A 32 -1.20 -2.31 1.40
N SER A 33 -1.01 -1.06 1.00
CA SER A 33 -1.06 0.10 1.89
C SER A 33 -1.99 1.19 1.35
N LEU A 34 -2.81 1.73 2.25
CA LEU A 34 -3.57 2.95 2.02
C LEU A 34 -2.93 4.05 2.87
N SER A 35 -2.55 5.16 2.24
CA SER A 35 -1.93 6.30 2.92
C SER A 35 -2.61 7.61 2.56
N PHE A 36 -2.62 8.54 3.52
CA PHE A 36 -3.20 9.86 3.37
C PHE A 36 -2.20 10.89 3.89
N ASP A 37 -1.75 11.75 2.99
CA ASP A 37 -0.79 12.81 3.29
C ASP A 37 -1.55 14.13 3.40
N PHE A 38 -1.62 14.65 4.62
CA PHE A 38 -2.23 15.92 4.98
C PHE A 38 -1.17 17.01 4.96
N THR A 39 -1.43 18.11 4.28
CA THR A 39 -0.61 19.30 4.28
C THR A 39 -1.48 20.49 4.66
N VAL A 40 -1.11 21.20 5.73
CA VAL A 40 -1.82 22.38 6.19
C VAL A 40 -0.87 23.56 6.29
N ASP A 41 -1.21 24.61 5.55
CA ASP A 41 -0.50 25.89 5.53
C ASP A 41 -1.35 26.94 6.26
N PRO A 42 -0.92 27.40 7.46
CA PRO A 42 -1.65 28.42 8.21
C PRO A 42 -1.62 29.82 7.56
N GLN A 43 -0.70 30.06 6.64
CA GLN A 43 -0.55 31.34 5.92
C GLN A 43 -0.35 31.07 4.42
N PRO A 44 -1.39 30.53 3.74
CA PRO A 44 -1.27 30.17 2.34
C PRO A 44 -1.04 31.38 1.46
N ARG A 45 -0.31 31.18 0.37
CA ARG A 45 -0.16 32.21 -0.67
C ARG A 45 -1.52 32.47 -1.33
N PRO A 46 -1.77 33.68 -1.86
CA PRO A 46 -2.97 33.95 -2.65
C PRO A 46 -3.19 32.89 -3.73
N GLY A 47 -4.40 32.34 -3.81
CA GLY A 47 -4.79 31.31 -4.77
C GLY A 47 -4.37 29.86 -4.44
N HIS A 48 -3.66 29.63 -3.33
CA HIS A 48 -3.34 28.28 -2.85
C HIS A 48 -4.30 27.88 -1.72
N PRO A 49 -4.70 26.60 -1.62
CA PRO A 49 -5.50 26.16 -0.49
C PRO A 49 -4.67 26.15 0.79
N TRP A 50 -5.31 26.45 1.91
CA TRP A 50 -4.69 26.31 3.23
C TRP A 50 -4.56 24.85 3.66
N CYS A 51 -5.25 23.92 2.98
CA CYS A 51 -5.27 22.50 3.31
C CYS A 51 -5.40 21.64 2.05
N GLU A 52 -4.54 20.62 1.94
CA GLU A 52 -4.58 19.60 0.89
C GLU A 52 -4.38 18.20 1.51
N ILE A 53 -5.11 17.21 0.99
CA ILE A 53 -5.00 15.80 1.36
C ILE A 53 -4.75 14.98 0.11
N GLN A 54 -3.67 14.21 0.09
CA GLN A 54 -3.36 13.28 -1.00
C GLN A 54 -3.51 11.83 -0.54
N SER A 55 -4.46 11.11 -1.14
CA SER A 55 -4.69 9.70 -0.84
C SER A 55 -4.00 8.80 -1.85
N GLN A 56 -3.32 7.77 -1.33
CA GLN A 56 -2.45 6.87 -2.08
C GLN A 56 -2.76 5.42 -1.77
N VAL A 57 -2.79 4.58 -2.81
CA VAL A 57 -2.73 3.12 -2.69
C VAL A 57 -1.37 2.67 -3.19
N ASP A 58 -0.59 1.99 -2.36
CA ASP A 58 0.78 1.53 -2.68
C ASP A 58 1.69 2.63 -3.25
N GLY A 59 1.57 3.83 -2.67
CA GLY A 59 2.32 5.02 -3.08
C GLY A 59 1.82 5.70 -4.36
N LYS A 60 0.74 5.20 -5.00
CA LYS A 60 0.14 5.82 -6.18
C LYS A 60 -1.05 6.69 -5.77
N VAL A 61 -0.98 7.98 -6.08
CA VAL A 61 -2.05 8.94 -5.79
C VAL A 61 -3.27 8.64 -6.65
N PHE A 62 -4.42 8.46 -6.00
CA PHE A 62 -5.71 8.27 -6.68
C PHE A 62 -6.71 9.40 -6.39
N LEU A 63 -6.46 10.19 -5.34
CA LEU A 63 -7.32 11.27 -4.89
C LEU A 63 -6.48 12.42 -4.35
N SER A 64 -6.83 13.63 -4.73
CA SER A 64 -6.37 14.87 -4.11
C SER A 64 -7.59 15.65 -3.64
N TYR A 65 -7.66 15.99 -2.36
CA TYR A 65 -8.75 16.74 -1.76
C TYR A 65 -8.22 18.07 -1.23
N ASP A 66 -8.61 19.15 -1.90
CA ASP A 66 -8.47 20.50 -1.37
C ASP A 66 -9.52 20.68 -0.27
N CYS A 67 -9.10 20.39 0.97
CA CYS A 67 -9.92 20.51 2.15
C CYS A 67 -10.22 21.97 2.53
N GLY A 68 -9.55 22.94 1.89
CA GLY A 68 -9.79 24.35 2.11
C GLY A 68 -10.99 24.90 1.34
N HIS A 69 -11.17 24.46 0.10
CA HIS A 69 -12.32 24.82 -0.73
C HIS A 69 -13.34 23.68 -0.88
N ALA A 70 -13.13 22.57 -0.15
CA ALA A 70 -13.92 21.34 -0.24
C ALA A 70 -13.99 20.78 -1.68
N LYS A 71 -12.89 20.85 -2.42
CA LYS A 71 -12.81 20.42 -3.82
C LYS A 71 -12.04 19.11 -3.95
N ILE A 72 -12.68 18.11 -4.57
CA ILE A 72 -12.07 16.82 -4.89
C ILE A 72 -11.52 16.84 -6.32
N ILE A 73 -10.28 16.41 -6.47
CA ILE A 73 -9.57 16.25 -7.74
C ILE A 73 -9.14 14.78 -7.85
N ILE A 74 -9.50 14.14 -8.95
CA ILE A 74 -9.12 12.77 -9.25
C ILE A 74 -8.14 12.79 -10.41
N PRO A 75 -6.84 12.52 -10.15
CA PRO A 75 -5.81 12.65 -11.17
C PRO A 75 -5.72 11.45 -12.12
N SER A 76 -6.45 10.36 -11.87
CA SER A 76 -6.33 9.12 -12.64
C SER A 76 -7.68 8.45 -12.91
N VAL A 77 -7.77 7.68 -13.99
CA VAL A 77 -8.92 6.81 -14.32
C VAL A 77 -9.25 5.89 -13.13
N LEU A 78 -8.20 5.45 -12.46
CA LEU A 78 -8.24 4.61 -11.27
C LEU A 78 -8.99 5.28 -10.09
N GLY A 79 -8.88 6.60 -9.94
CA GLY A 79 -9.64 7.34 -8.95
C GLY A 79 -11.13 7.52 -9.30
N GLU A 80 -11.53 7.42 -10.58
CA GLU A 80 -12.94 7.47 -10.96
C GLU A 80 -13.67 6.17 -10.59
N GLU A 81 -12.99 5.03 -10.69
CA GLU A 81 -13.55 3.76 -10.25
C GLU A 81 -13.64 3.67 -8.72
N VAL A 82 -12.71 4.31 -8.01
CA VAL A 82 -12.71 4.44 -6.55
C VAL A 82 -13.97 5.14 -6.02
N LYS A 83 -14.52 6.13 -6.73
CA LYS A 83 -15.79 6.80 -6.33
C LYS A 83 -16.99 5.85 -6.28
N THR A 84 -16.95 4.74 -7.02
CA THR A 84 -18.06 3.78 -7.07
C THR A 84 -18.08 2.83 -5.87
N ILE A 85 -17.05 2.90 -5.03
CA ILE A 85 -16.87 2.02 -3.88
C ILE A 85 -17.68 2.56 -2.72
N LYS A 86 -18.37 1.67 -2.00
CA LYS A 86 -19.25 2.03 -0.88
C LYS A 86 -18.53 2.82 0.22
N ALA A 87 -17.25 2.53 0.45
CA ALA A 87 -16.37 3.23 1.39
C ALA A 87 -16.05 4.69 1.01
N TRP A 88 -16.36 5.14 -0.21
CA TRP A 88 -15.99 6.48 -0.67
C TRP A 88 -16.58 7.59 0.21
N GLU A 89 -17.88 7.54 0.48
CA GLU A 89 -18.55 8.60 1.24
C GLU A 89 -18.04 8.65 2.68
N THR A 90 -17.87 7.50 3.32
CA THR A 90 -17.35 7.41 4.70
C THR A 90 -15.90 7.86 4.79
N GLN A 91 -15.09 7.55 3.78
CA GLN A 91 -13.72 8.05 3.67
C GLN A 91 -13.70 9.58 3.59
N ILE A 92 -14.50 10.19 2.71
CA ILE A 92 -14.55 11.66 2.57
C ILE A 92 -15.05 12.33 3.86
N GLU A 93 -16.01 11.72 4.57
CA GLU A 93 -16.46 12.18 5.89
C GLU A 93 -15.33 12.15 6.92
N THR A 94 -14.63 11.03 7.06
CA THR A 94 -13.51 10.94 8.00
C THR A 94 -12.34 11.85 7.62
N LEU A 95 -12.10 12.10 6.34
CA LEU A 95 -11.10 13.10 5.91
C LEU A 95 -11.47 14.52 6.36
N ARG A 96 -12.76 14.86 6.45
CA ARG A 96 -13.23 16.13 7.04
C ARG A 96 -13.03 16.14 8.55
N ASP A 97 -13.31 15.04 9.24
CA ASP A 97 -13.07 14.92 10.68
C ASP A 97 -11.58 15.08 11.02
N ILE A 98 -10.69 14.46 10.24
CA ILE A 98 -9.23 14.61 10.42
C ILE A 98 -8.79 16.05 10.14
N ARG A 99 -9.32 16.69 9.09
CA ARG A 99 -9.07 18.11 8.83
C ARG A 99 -9.43 18.97 10.03
N ASP A 100 -10.63 18.79 10.59
CA ASP A 100 -11.10 19.59 11.72
C ASP A 100 -10.29 19.31 12.98
N TRP A 101 -9.96 18.04 13.23
CA TRP A 101 -9.08 17.64 14.33
C TRP A 101 -7.67 18.25 14.21
N ILE A 102 -7.07 18.23 13.01
CA ILE A 102 -5.77 18.88 12.76
C ILE A 102 -5.90 20.38 13.03
N LYS A 103 -6.94 21.03 12.49
CA LYS A 103 -7.17 22.47 12.63
C LYS A 103 -7.36 22.91 14.09
N ASP A 104 -8.10 22.13 14.88
CA ASP A 104 -8.34 22.44 16.30
C ASP A 104 -7.04 22.34 17.10
N HIS A 105 -6.25 21.31 16.86
CA HIS A 105 -4.95 21.18 17.52
C HIS A 105 -3.90 22.14 16.98
N MET A 106 -4.03 22.64 15.74
CA MET A 106 -3.09 23.57 15.08
C MET A 106 -2.91 24.89 15.82
N HIS A 107 -3.97 25.44 16.43
CA HIS A 107 -3.86 26.67 17.20
C HIS A 107 -2.80 26.58 18.29
N ASP A 108 -2.61 25.39 18.84
CA ASP A 108 -1.66 25.16 19.92
C ASP A 108 -0.21 25.06 19.43
N PHE A 109 0.03 24.69 18.17
CA PHE A 109 1.38 24.64 17.57
C PHE A 109 1.95 26.04 17.37
N THR A 110 1.10 26.98 16.97
CA THR A 110 1.46 28.38 16.71
C THR A 110 1.76 29.14 18.01
N LEU A 111 1.21 28.68 19.14
CA LEU A 111 1.38 29.30 20.45
C LEU A 111 2.60 28.78 21.23
N GLU A 112 3.26 27.71 20.75
CA GLU A 112 4.35 27.07 21.47
C GLU A 112 5.64 27.89 21.40
N LYS A 113 6.17 28.29 22.57
CA LYS A 113 7.30 29.24 22.70
C LYS A 113 8.62 28.72 22.15
N HIS A 114 8.72 27.40 21.95
CA HIS A 114 9.92 26.71 21.49
C HIS A 114 10.02 26.59 19.98
N MET A 115 8.99 27.02 19.25
CA MET A 115 8.97 27.03 17.79
C MET A 115 9.47 28.38 17.27
N PRO A 116 10.23 28.40 16.15
CA PRO A 116 10.44 29.64 15.40
C PRO A 116 9.09 30.31 15.16
N ARG A 117 9.03 31.64 15.18
CA ARG A 117 7.78 32.45 15.14
C ARG A 117 6.78 32.10 14.02
N ASP A 118 7.09 31.21 13.08
CA ASP A 118 6.16 30.69 12.08
C ASP A 118 6.46 29.21 11.73
N PRO A 119 5.59 28.26 12.08
CA PRO A 119 5.50 27.00 11.34
C PRO A 119 4.85 27.31 9.99
N ARG A 120 5.60 27.21 8.89
CA ARG A 120 5.10 27.53 7.54
C ARG A 120 4.18 26.43 7.01
N THR A 121 4.36 25.18 7.46
CA THR A 121 3.53 24.06 7.01
C THR A 121 3.55 22.95 8.05
N LEU A 122 2.35 22.49 8.45
CA LEU A 122 2.15 21.26 9.22
C LEU A 122 1.85 20.12 8.24
N GLN A 123 2.40 18.96 8.50
CA GLN A 123 2.15 17.77 7.72
C GLN A 123 1.78 16.60 8.63
N ALA A 124 0.85 15.78 8.19
CA ALA A 124 0.55 14.51 8.81
C ALA A 124 0.45 13.43 7.74
N ARG A 125 0.89 12.21 8.04
CA ARG A 125 0.71 11.04 7.18
C ARG A 125 0.09 9.94 7.99
N MET A 126 -1.12 9.54 7.62
CA MET A 126 -1.73 8.32 8.11
C MET A 126 -1.45 7.20 7.12
N THR A 127 -1.00 6.04 7.60
CA THR A 127 -0.83 4.85 6.78
C THR A 127 -1.44 3.66 7.51
N CYS A 128 -2.26 2.88 6.81
CA CYS A 128 -2.63 1.53 7.22
C CYS A 128 -2.18 0.51 6.17
N ARG A 129 -1.81 -0.68 6.64
CA ARG A 129 -1.42 -1.81 5.80
C ARG A 129 -2.25 -3.02 6.17
N CYS A 130 -2.56 -3.86 5.19
CA CYS A 130 -3.07 -5.19 5.46
C CYS A 130 -2.06 -6.24 5.01
N GLU A 131 -1.70 -7.11 5.94
CA GLU A 131 -0.80 -8.23 5.71
C GLU A 131 -1.59 -9.51 5.40
N ASP A 132 -0.85 -10.50 4.90
CA ASP A 132 -1.31 -11.81 4.44
C ASP A 132 -2.22 -12.58 5.41
N ASP A 133 -2.10 -12.30 6.71
CA ASP A 133 -2.81 -12.93 7.81
C ASP A 133 -4.06 -12.16 8.26
N ARG A 134 -4.47 -11.13 7.49
CA ARG A 134 -5.53 -10.16 7.84
C ARG A 134 -5.19 -9.31 9.06
N HIS A 135 -3.92 -9.29 9.45
CA HIS A 135 -3.42 -8.30 10.39
C HIS A 135 -3.44 -6.93 9.71
N VAL A 136 -3.97 -5.94 10.43
CA VAL A 136 -3.93 -4.56 10.00
C VAL A 136 -2.99 -3.83 10.93
N SER A 137 -1.97 -3.21 10.37
CA SER A 137 -1.10 -2.28 11.06
C SER A 137 -1.41 -0.86 10.63
N GLY A 138 -1.24 0.10 11.53
CA GLY A 138 -1.62 1.49 11.35
C GLY A 138 -0.61 2.41 12.02
N SER A 139 -0.35 3.55 11.40
CA SER A 139 0.58 4.54 11.94
C SER A 139 0.21 5.96 11.53
N TRP A 140 0.68 6.90 12.33
CA TRP A 140 0.65 8.32 12.02
C TRP A 140 2.04 8.92 12.14
N GLN A 141 2.43 9.73 11.16
CA GLN A 141 3.61 10.57 11.20
C GLN A 141 3.18 12.02 11.20
N PHE A 142 3.85 12.85 11.98
CA PHE A 142 3.62 14.29 12.04
C PHE A 142 4.93 15.02 11.75
N GLY A 143 4.84 16.10 10.99
CA GLY A 143 6.00 16.86 10.56
C GLY A 143 5.73 18.34 10.43
N LEU A 144 6.81 19.11 10.42
CA LEU A 144 6.81 20.55 10.29
C LEU A 144 7.82 20.94 9.22
N ASN A 145 7.40 21.82 8.30
CA ASN A 145 8.24 22.35 7.23
C ASN A 145 8.98 21.25 6.42
N GLY A 146 8.33 20.11 6.15
CA GLY A 146 8.93 19.01 5.40
C GLY A 146 9.66 17.96 6.24
N VAL A 147 9.86 18.19 7.54
CA VAL A 147 10.60 17.27 8.42
C VAL A 147 9.61 16.51 9.30
N MET A 148 9.58 15.19 9.21
CA MET A 148 8.82 14.34 10.14
C MET A 148 9.52 14.33 11.51
N ILE A 149 8.78 14.58 12.57
CA ILE A 149 9.32 14.81 13.92
C ILE A 149 8.73 13.89 14.98
N LEU A 150 7.54 13.32 14.73
CA LEU A 150 6.83 12.46 15.66
C LEU A 150 6.13 11.33 14.91
N HIS A 151 6.22 10.12 15.46
CA HIS A 151 5.58 8.93 14.95
C HIS A 151 4.72 8.29 16.04
N PHE A 152 3.46 8.00 15.72
CA PHE A 152 2.55 7.22 16.54
C PHE A 152 2.28 5.88 15.86
N ASP A 153 2.65 4.81 16.56
CA ASP A 153 2.30 3.45 16.19
C ASP A 153 0.91 3.13 16.78
N SER A 154 -0.07 2.95 15.90
CA SER A 154 -1.46 2.75 16.33
C SER A 154 -1.72 1.34 16.88
N GLU A 155 -0.89 0.36 16.51
CA GLU A 155 -1.05 -1.03 16.90
C GLU A 155 -0.79 -1.17 18.41
N ASN A 156 0.40 -0.76 18.84
CA ASN A 156 0.81 -0.84 20.25
C ASN A 156 0.52 0.47 21.02
N GLY A 157 0.19 1.57 20.34
CA GLY A 157 -0.06 2.88 20.96
C GLY A 157 1.21 3.63 21.37
N HIS A 158 2.36 3.26 20.82
CA HIS A 158 3.65 3.84 21.19
C HIS A 158 3.95 5.12 20.39
N TRP A 159 4.40 6.15 21.10
CA TRP A 159 4.86 7.41 20.51
C TRP A 159 6.39 7.46 20.45
N ARG A 160 6.95 7.64 19.26
CA ARG A 160 8.39 7.76 19.02
C ARG A 160 8.70 9.18 18.51
N VAL A 161 9.67 9.83 19.16
CA VAL A 161 10.17 11.14 18.72
C VAL A 161 11.28 10.91 17.72
N ASP A 162 11.10 11.42 16.50
CA ASP A 162 12.03 11.22 15.38
C ASP A 162 13.00 12.40 15.24
N HIS A 163 12.59 13.58 15.74
CA HIS A 163 13.39 14.78 15.80
C HIS A 163 13.12 15.52 17.12
N PRO A 164 14.11 16.18 17.76
CA PRO A 164 13.91 16.87 19.05
C PRO A 164 12.74 17.84 19.09
N GLY A 165 12.43 18.48 17.95
CA GLY A 165 11.27 19.36 17.78
C GLY A 165 9.90 18.70 17.96
N GLY A 166 9.80 17.36 17.97
CA GLY A 166 8.56 16.62 18.22
C GLY A 166 8.30 16.29 19.70
N ARG A 167 9.23 16.60 20.62
CA ARG A 167 9.10 16.25 22.05
C ARG A 167 7.88 16.90 22.69
N TRP A 168 7.66 18.18 22.43
CA TRP A 168 6.53 18.93 23.01
C TRP A 168 5.18 18.36 22.52
N MET A 169 5.09 17.93 21.25
CA MET A 169 3.89 17.28 20.70
C MET A 169 3.61 15.96 21.41
N LYS A 170 4.66 15.14 21.63
CA LYS A 170 4.54 13.90 22.39
C LYS A 170 4.04 14.16 23.81
N GLU A 171 4.67 15.09 24.54
CA GLU A 171 4.28 15.43 25.91
C GLU A 171 2.81 15.84 26.01
N LYS A 172 2.30 16.54 24.99
CA LYS A 172 0.91 16.95 24.90
C LYS A 172 -0.05 15.80 24.59
N TRP A 173 0.26 14.98 23.59
CA TRP A 173 -0.69 14.02 23.02
C TRP A 173 -0.59 12.61 23.61
N GLU A 174 0.56 12.21 24.14
CA GLU A 174 0.78 10.84 24.64
C GLU A 174 -0.16 10.48 25.80
N ASN A 175 -0.48 11.46 26.66
CA ASN A 175 -1.40 11.28 27.78
C ASN A 175 -2.85 11.68 27.44
N ASP A 176 -3.09 12.21 26.23
CA ASP A 176 -4.43 12.55 25.76
C ASP A 176 -5.10 11.32 25.14
N ARG A 177 -6.04 10.76 25.90
CA ARG A 177 -6.81 9.58 25.46
C ARG A 177 -7.71 9.88 24.27
N ALA A 178 -8.23 11.10 24.14
CA ALA A 178 -9.10 11.45 23.02
C ALA A 178 -8.31 11.46 21.71
N VAL A 179 -7.11 12.07 21.72
CA VAL A 179 -6.18 12.04 20.59
C VAL A 179 -5.79 10.60 20.23
N THR A 180 -5.31 9.83 21.20
CA THR A 180 -4.87 8.45 20.96
C THR A 180 -5.99 7.57 20.41
N ASN A 181 -7.21 7.68 20.97
CA ASN A 181 -8.37 6.94 20.49
C ASN A 181 -8.79 7.35 19.08
N PHE A 182 -8.76 8.64 18.76
CA PHE A 182 -9.06 9.15 17.42
C PHE A 182 -8.08 8.59 16.38
N LEU A 183 -6.77 8.72 16.63
CA LEU A 183 -5.73 8.22 15.73
C LEU A 183 -5.83 6.70 15.51
N LYS A 184 -6.09 5.93 16.57
CA LYS A 184 -6.32 4.47 16.48
C LYS A 184 -7.58 4.14 15.70
N LYS A 185 -8.72 4.79 16.00
CA LYS A 185 -9.99 4.55 15.30
C LYS A 185 -9.82 4.73 13.79
N VAL A 186 -9.23 5.84 13.38
CA VAL A 186 -9.05 6.17 11.96
C VAL A 186 -8.09 5.19 11.27
N SER A 187 -6.91 4.94 11.85
CA SER A 187 -5.86 4.15 11.18
C SER A 187 -6.04 2.63 11.27
N MET A 188 -6.72 2.11 12.29
CA MET A 188 -6.90 0.66 12.50
C MET A 188 -8.35 0.20 12.25
N GLY A 189 -9.32 1.08 12.44
CA GLY A 189 -10.75 0.80 12.27
C GLY A 189 -11.25 1.22 10.89
N ASP A 190 -11.35 2.53 10.67
CA ASP A 190 -11.96 3.09 9.45
C ASP A 190 -11.11 2.72 8.22
N CYS A 191 -9.78 2.88 8.30
CA CYS A 191 -8.85 2.55 7.21
C CYS A 191 -8.87 1.06 6.84
N ARG A 192 -9.08 0.16 7.82
CA ARG A 192 -9.25 -1.27 7.54
C ARG A 192 -10.45 -1.53 6.65
N GLY A 193 -11.60 -0.95 6.99
CA GLY A 193 -12.83 -1.12 6.20
C GLY A 193 -12.66 -0.57 4.79
N TRP A 194 -12.02 0.59 4.66
CA TRP A 194 -11.73 1.17 3.35
C TRP A 194 -10.79 0.30 2.54
N LEU A 195 -9.66 -0.15 3.11
CA LEU A 195 -8.68 -0.96 2.40
C LEU A 195 -9.30 -2.27 1.89
N GLN A 196 -10.15 -2.93 2.69
CA GLN A 196 -10.92 -4.11 2.25
C GLN A 196 -11.79 -3.81 1.03
N ASP A 197 -12.63 -2.78 1.11
CA ASP A 197 -13.53 -2.39 0.00
C ASP A 197 -12.74 -1.93 -1.24
N PHE A 198 -11.65 -1.18 -1.04
CA PHE A 198 -10.75 -0.74 -2.10
C PHE A 198 -10.10 -1.91 -2.83
N MET A 199 -9.58 -2.90 -2.11
CA MET A 199 -8.79 -3.97 -2.71
C MET A 199 -9.61 -4.96 -3.52
N VAL A 200 -10.86 -5.22 -3.11
CA VAL A 200 -11.78 -6.02 -3.92
C VAL A 200 -11.92 -5.40 -5.31
N ARG A 201 -12.18 -4.08 -5.38
CA ARG A 201 -12.39 -3.39 -6.66
C ARG A 201 -11.09 -3.15 -7.42
N TRP A 202 -10.03 -2.73 -6.74
CA TRP A 202 -8.73 -2.44 -7.32
C TRP A 202 -8.13 -3.65 -8.05
N LYS A 203 -8.29 -4.85 -7.49
CA LYS A 203 -7.84 -6.09 -8.11
C LYS A 203 -8.57 -6.39 -9.42
N GLU A 204 -9.86 -6.11 -9.52
CA GLU A 204 -10.64 -6.26 -10.76
C GLU A 204 -10.11 -5.34 -11.87
N ILE A 205 -9.80 -4.10 -11.49
CA ILE A 205 -9.27 -3.07 -12.40
C ILE A 205 -7.89 -3.47 -12.92
N LEU A 206 -7.00 -3.91 -12.03
CA LEU A 206 -5.66 -4.36 -12.41
C LEU A 206 -5.71 -5.61 -13.30
N LYS A 207 -6.60 -6.57 -13.01
CA LYS A 207 -6.79 -7.76 -13.86
C LYS A 207 -7.29 -7.43 -15.26
N THR A 208 -8.21 -6.47 -15.35
CA THR A 208 -8.78 -6.03 -16.64
C THR A 208 -7.74 -5.27 -17.47
N THR A 209 -6.92 -4.46 -16.83
CA THR A 209 -5.85 -3.69 -17.48
C THR A 209 -4.68 -4.57 -17.96
N ALA A 210 -4.38 -5.64 -17.23
CA ALA A 210 -3.30 -6.58 -17.57
C ALA A 210 -3.66 -7.59 -18.67
N SER A 211 -4.90 -7.59 -19.17
CA SER A 211 -5.36 -8.46 -20.26
C SER A 211 -5.53 -7.64 -21.54
N PRO A 212 -4.51 -7.48 -22.38
CA PRO A 212 -4.73 -6.99 -23.73
C PRO A 212 -5.53 -8.06 -24.49
N THR A 213 -6.66 -7.66 -25.06
CA THR A 213 -7.40 -8.43 -26.07
C THR A 213 -6.44 -8.86 -27.17
N THR A 214 -5.93 -10.09 -27.05
CA THR A 214 -5.13 -10.71 -28.10
C THR A 214 -6.11 -11.12 -29.18
N VAL A 215 -6.23 -10.30 -30.23
CA VAL A 215 -6.84 -10.73 -31.49
C VAL A 215 -5.97 -11.90 -32.00
N PRO A 216 -6.50 -13.12 -32.13
CA PRO A 216 -5.71 -14.23 -32.65
C PRO A 216 -5.42 -13.98 -34.13
N PRO A 217 -4.18 -14.09 -34.61
CA PRO A 217 -3.95 -14.16 -36.04
C PRO A 217 -4.59 -15.46 -36.55
N THR A 218 -5.56 -15.32 -37.46
CA THR A 218 -6.10 -16.44 -38.23
C THR A 218 -4.97 -17.04 -39.06
N VAL A 219 -4.55 -18.27 -38.74
CA VAL A 219 -3.71 -19.08 -39.63
C VAL A 219 -4.43 -20.40 -39.86
N GLN A 220 -4.68 -20.69 -41.14
CA GLN A 220 -5.35 -21.91 -41.60
C GLN A 220 -4.44 -23.14 -41.43
N PRO A 221 -5.00 -24.32 -41.12
CA PRO A 221 -4.24 -25.56 -40.92
C PRO A 221 -4.07 -26.35 -42.22
N THR A 222 -2.91 -26.95 -42.48
CA THR A 222 -2.79 -28.05 -43.46
C THR A 222 -1.59 -28.99 -43.19
N ALA A 223 -1.93 -30.29 -43.08
CA ALA A 223 -1.14 -31.53 -43.28
C ALA A 223 -0.45 -32.21 -42.05
N PRO A 224 -0.16 -33.54 -42.10
CA PRO A 224 -0.90 -34.60 -41.38
C PRO A 224 0.04 -35.41 -40.41
N PRO A 225 -0.43 -36.49 -39.74
CA PRO A 225 0.01 -36.84 -38.39
C PRO A 225 1.34 -37.61 -38.36
N ILE A 226 2.19 -37.28 -37.39
CA ILE A 226 3.32 -38.11 -37.00
C ILE A 226 3.09 -38.55 -35.56
N SER A 227 2.77 -39.83 -35.39
CA SER A 227 2.64 -40.48 -34.09
C SER A 227 4.03 -40.73 -33.50
N HIS A 228 4.38 -40.03 -32.43
CA HIS A 228 5.39 -40.48 -31.48
C HIS A 228 4.78 -40.48 -30.08
N VAL A 229 4.30 -41.65 -29.67
CA VAL A 229 4.13 -41.95 -28.24
C VAL A 229 5.53 -42.15 -27.69
N THR A 230 6.13 -41.07 -27.20
CA THR A 230 7.27 -41.15 -26.29
C THR A 230 6.74 -40.93 -24.89
N TRP A 231 6.83 -41.99 -24.10
CA TRP A 231 6.55 -42.08 -22.68
C TRP A 231 7.22 -40.93 -21.91
N ILE A 232 6.48 -39.83 -21.72
CA ILE A 232 6.91 -38.74 -20.87
C ILE A 232 6.75 -39.21 -19.42
N ALA A 233 7.91 -39.38 -18.79
CA ALA A 233 8.12 -39.93 -17.48
C ALA A 233 7.20 -39.32 -16.40
N PRO A 234 6.90 -40.07 -15.32
CA PRO A 234 6.12 -39.60 -14.16
C PRO A 234 6.55 -38.23 -13.58
N GLY A 235 7.78 -37.77 -13.85
CA GLY A 235 8.25 -36.43 -13.47
C GLY A 235 7.44 -35.26 -14.07
N VAL A 236 6.87 -35.40 -15.26
CA VAL A 236 6.04 -34.33 -15.85
C VAL A 236 4.68 -34.26 -15.15
N LEU A 237 4.08 -35.40 -14.81
CA LEU A 237 2.88 -35.46 -13.98
C LEU A 237 3.12 -34.83 -12.60
N VAL A 238 4.24 -35.15 -11.96
CA VAL A 238 4.63 -34.53 -10.68
C VAL A 238 4.81 -33.02 -10.81
N SER A 239 5.42 -32.54 -11.90
CA SER A 239 5.59 -31.10 -12.16
C SER A 239 4.25 -30.38 -12.33
N PHE A 240 3.28 -30.98 -13.03
CA PHE A 240 1.94 -30.42 -13.18
C PHE A 240 1.15 -30.42 -11.86
N VAL A 241 1.31 -31.46 -11.03
CA VAL A 241 0.69 -31.51 -9.71
C VAL A 241 1.28 -30.47 -8.77
N ILE A 242 2.61 -30.30 -8.76
CA ILE A 242 3.27 -29.26 -7.96
C ILE A 242 2.87 -27.87 -8.45
N MET A 243 2.87 -27.62 -9.77
CA MET A 243 2.39 -26.34 -10.32
C MET A 243 0.91 -26.10 -10.01
N GLY A 244 0.08 -27.14 -10.02
CA GLY A 244 -1.33 -27.06 -9.63
C GLY A 244 -1.51 -26.75 -8.14
N ILE A 245 -0.71 -27.36 -7.26
CA ILE A 245 -0.73 -27.10 -5.82
C ILE A 245 -0.20 -25.69 -5.52
N VAL A 246 0.90 -25.27 -6.16
CA VAL A 246 1.44 -23.91 -6.03
C VAL A 246 0.44 -22.89 -6.57
N ALA A 247 -0.13 -23.11 -7.75
CA ALA A 247 -1.18 -22.25 -8.29
C ALA A 247 -2.43 -22.23 -7.40
N TRP A 248 -2.82 -23.35 -6.80
CA TRP A 248 -3.91 -23.42 -5.81
C TRP A 248 -3.57 -22.64 -4.55
N ILE A 249 -2.36 -22.78 -4.01
CA ILE A 249 -1.88 -22.05 -2.84
C ILE A 249 -1.87 -20.55 -3.14
N LEU A 250 -1.32 -20.13 -4.29
CA LEU A 250 -1.31 -18.75 -4.76
C LEU A 250 -2.73 -18.22 -5.02
N TYR A 251 -3.61 -19.04 -5.58
CA TYR A 251 -5.01 -18.70 -5.83
C TYR A 251 -5.77 -18.47 -4.51
N LYS A 252 -5.63 -19.41 -3.56
CA LYS A 252 -6.21 -19.35 -2.22
C LYS A 252 -5.64 -18.17 -1.43
N LYS A 253 -4.33 -17.94 -1.54
CA LYS A 253 -3.64 -16.78 -0.95
C LYS A 253 -4.22 -15.49 -1.53
N SER A 254 -4.38 -15.36 -2.85
CA SER A 254 -4.98 -14.17 -3.47
C SER A 254 -6.44 -13.90 -3.03
N PHE A 255 -7.14 -14.91 -2.49
CA PHE A 255 -8.51 -14.78 -1.97
C PHE A 255 -8.57 -14.61 -0.44
N SER A 256 -7.43 -14.68 0.27
CA SER A 256 -7.33 -14.52 1.72
C SER A 256 -6.57 -13.26 2.16
N TRP A 257 -6.50 -12.25 1.31
CA TRP A 257 -6.09 -10.91 1.73
C TRP A 257 -7.34 -10.21 2.23
N CYS A 258 -7.25 -9.54 3.38
CA CYS A 258 -8.25 -8.68 3.99
C CYS A 258 -9.68 -8.74 3.39
#